data_AF-A0A8S9HZV8-F1
#
_entry.id   AF-A0A8S9HZV8-F1
#
_cell.length_a   1.000
_cell.length_b   1.000
_cell.length_c   1.000
_cell.angle_alpha   90.00
_cell.angle_beta   90.00
_cell.angle_gamma   90.00
#
_symmetry.space_group_name_H-M   'P 1'
#
loop_
_entity.id
_entity.type
_entity.pdbx_description
1 polymer ?
#
loop_
_entity_poly.entity_id
_entity_poly.type
_entity_poly.pdbx_seq_one_letter_code
_entity_poly.pdbx_strand_id
1 'polypeptide(L)'
;MADKEASFVVVQGLRVFSNVMKEALFPHIIEHAVDLACDQHGCVALNRCITVLDDPYCRIFFLYAVVVNALPFSYHAYGNFVVQHVLDLNDLQCTRNIAVNLRGHCVELSFERYGSYIMEKLLDTKESMVVVVEELLKCEGDRLVRLARGTYGNFVVYKALRVTQAEIATRDDLFWGLVNTLKPFRDLLGASYSYTIAAFLDSIH
;
A
#
# COMPACT_ATOMS: atom_id res chain seq x y z
N MET A 1 2.88 18.49 -15.86
CA MET A 1 1.52 18.92 -15.46
C MET A 1 0.56 18.27 -16.45
N ALA A 2 -0.15 17.22 -16.04
CA ALA A 2 -1.23 16.70 -16.86
C ALA A 2 -2.35 17.74 -16.88
N ASP A 3 -2.75 18.18 -18.08
CA ASP A 3 -3.89 19.09 -18.23
C ASP A 3 -5.16 18.39 -17.72
N LYS A 4 -5.97 19.08 -16.93
CA LYS A 4 -7.27 18.59 -16.44
C LYS A 4 -8.14 18.10 -17.59
N GLU A 5 -8.06 18.79 -18.73
CA GLU A 5 -8.78 18.41 -19.94
C GLU A 5 -8.23 17.11 -20.54
N ALA A 6 -6.93 16.85 -20.48
CA ALA A 6 -6.33 15.59 -20.94
C ALA A 6 -6.77 14.40 -20.09
N SER A 7 -6.75 14.52 -18.77
CA SER A 7 -7.24 13.46 -17.86
C SER A 7 -8.74 13.19 -18.05
N PHE A 8 -9.53 14.24 -18.28
CA PHE A 8 -10.96 14.10 -18.59
C PHE A 8 -11.20 13.40 -19.94
N VAL A 9 -10.45 13.78 -20.98
CA VAL A 9 -10.52 13.14 -22.31
C VAL A 9 -10.13 11.66 -22.23
N VAL A 10 -9.13 11.30 -21.42
CA VAL A 10 -8.81 9.87 -21.17
C VAL A 10 -10.00 9.17 -20.53
N VAL A 11 -10.53 9.68 -19.42
CA VAL A 11 -11.67 9.04 -18.72
C VAL A 11 -12.90 8.90 -19.60
N GLN A 12 -13.25 9.95 -20.36
CA GLN A 12 -14.39 9.91 -21.28
C GLN A 12 -14.11 9.03 -22.48
N GLY A 13 -12.92 9.11 -23.06
CA GLY A 13 -12.48 8.31 -24.19
C GLY A 13 -12.56 6.82 -23.88
N LEU A 14 -12.11 6.38 -22.71
CA LEU A 14 -12.26 4.99 -22.27
C LEU A 14 -13.73 4.52 -22.20
N ARG A 15 -14.69 5.43 -22.03
CA ARG A 15 -16.11 5.11 -21.99
C ARG A 15 -16.75 5.08 -23.38
N VAL A 16 -16.41 6.03 -24.25
CA VAL A 16 -17.17 6.26 -25.49
C VAL A 16 -16.43 5.88 -26.77
N PHE A 17 -15.11 5.73 -26.73
CA PHE A 17 -14.33 5.37 -27.91
C PHE A 17 -14.51 3.89 -28.28
N SER A 18 -14.34 3.58 -29.57
CA SER A 18 -14.25 2.20 -30.04
C SER A 18 -12.99 1.53 -29.50
N ASN A 19 -12.95 0.19 -29.50
CA ASN A 19 -11.76 -0.54 -29.03
C ASN A 19 -10.50 -0.17 -29.83
N VAL A 20 -10.63 0.02 -31.15
CA VAL A 20 -9.52 0.47 -32.02
C VAL A 20 -8.96 1.84 -31.57
N MET A 21 -9.83 2.78 -31.23
CA MET A 21 -9.39 4.10 -30.75
C MET A 21 -8.75 4.04 -29.35
N LYS A 22 -9.26 3.16 -28.49
CA LYS A 22 -8.67 2.91 -27.16
C LYS A 22 -7.27 2.30 -27.28
N GLU A 23 -7.11 1.30 -28.13
CA GLU A 23 -5.82 0.65 -28.41
C GLU A 23 -4.77 1.64 -28.93
N ALA A 24 -5.17 2.58 -29.79
CA ALA A 24 -4.28 3.63 -30.27
C ALA A 24 -3.86 4.63 -29.17
N LEU A 25 -4.71 4.83 -28.15
CA LEU A 25 -4.48 5.76 -27.06
C LEU A 25 -3.58 5.15 -25.96
N PHE A 26 -3.64 3.84 -25.72
CA PHE A 26 -2.93 3.19 -24.61
C PHE A 26 -1.41 3.41 -24.59
N PRO A 27 -0.67 3.33 -25.72
CA PRO A 27 0.76 3.61 -25.70
C PRO A 27 1.09 5.00 -25.15
N HIS A 28 0.29 6.01 -25.50
CA HIS A 28 0.48 7.39 -25.05
C HIS A 28 0.14 7.53 -23.55
N ILE A 29 -0.92 6.85 -23.08
CA ILE A 29 -1.24 6.87 -21.64
C ILE A 29 -0.15 6.16 -20.83
N ILE A 30 0.37 5.04 -21.32
CA ILE A 30 1.45 4.29 -20.66
C ILE A 30 2.73 5.13 -20.58
N GLU A 31 3.09 5.82 -21.67
CA GLU A 31 4.24 6.73 -21.71
C GLU A 31 4.16 7.83 -20.63
N HIS A 32 2.94 8.32 -20.35
CA HIS A 32 2.68 9.33 -19.34
C HIS A 32 2.13 8.77 -18.01
N ALA A 33 2.24 7.47 -17.77
CA ALA A 33 1.60 6.84 -16.61
C ALA A 33 2.10 7.42 -15.27
N VAL A 34 3.37 7.79 -15.18
CA VAL A 34 3.96 8.40 -13.98
C VAL A 34 3.39 9.80 -13.73
N ASP A 35 3.34 10.64 -14.76
CA ASP A 35 2.77 11.98 -14.66
C ASP A 35 1.29 11.93 -14.29
N LEU A 36 0.54 10.99 -14.89
CA LEU A 36 -0.87 10.77 -14.58
C LEU A 36 -1.05 10.29 -13.14
N ALA A 37 -0.29 9.31 -12.68
CA ALA A 37 -0.37 8.83 -11.29
C ALA A 37 -0.12 9.94 -10.26
N CYS A 38 0.72 10.92 -10.60
CA CYS A 38 1.06 12.05 -9.77
C CYS A 38 0.15 13.29 -9.98
N ASP A 39 -0.93 13.15 -10.74
CA ASP A 39 -1.94 14.20 -10.93
C ASP A 39 -3.27 13.84 -10.24
N GLN A 40 -3.97 14.86 -9.73
CA GLN A 40 -5.24 14.69 -9.01
C GLN A 40 -6.36 14.05 -9.84
N HIS A 41 -6.36 14.28 -11.15
CA HIS A 41 -7.33 13.72 -12.08
C HIS A 41 -6.72 12.57 -12.89
N GLY A 42 -5.41 12.65 -13.17
CA GLY A 42 -4.66 11.61 -13.86
C GLY A 42 -4.66 10.29 -13.10
N CYS A 43 -4.59 10.30 -11.76
CA CYS A 43 -4.60 9.06 -10.98
C CYS A 43 -5.94 8.31 -11.11
N VAL A 44 -7.05 9.06 -11.20
CA VAL A 44 -8.39 8.53 -11.46
C VAL A 44 -8.48 7.96 -12.87
N ALA A 45 -7.92 8.66 -13.86
CA ALA A 45 -7.85 8.20 -15.24
C ALA A 45 -7.05 6.90 -15.37
N LEU A 46 -5.88 6.83 -14.73
CA LEU A 46 -5.02 5.65 -14.73
C LEU A 46 -5.68 4.44 -14.05
N ASN A 47 -6.31 4.64 -12.89
CA ASN A 47 -7.09 3.59 -12.23
C ASN A 47 -8.26 3.11 -13.11
N ARG A 48 -8.89 4.02 -13.87
CA ARG A 48 -9.94 3.65 -14.81
C ARG A 48 -9.40 2.82 -15.97
N CYS A 49 -8.23 3.14 -16.52
CA CYS A 49 -7.54 2.29 -17.50
C CYS A 49 -7.35 0.88 -16.93
N ILE A 50 -6.76 0.77 -15.74
CA ILE A 50 -6.48 -0.51 -15.08
C ILE A 50 -7.75 -1.35 -14.86
N THR A 51 -8.88 -0.70 -14.54
CA THR A 51 -10.15 -1.40 -14.25
C THR A 51 -10.95 -1.79 -15.49
N VAL A 52 -11.02 -0.90 -16.49
CA VAL A 52 -11.95 -1.04 -17.65
C VAL A 52 -11.30 -1.76 -18.83
N LEU A 53 -9.99 -1.95 -18.79
CA LEU A 53 -9.28 -2.71 -19.81
C LEU A 53 -9.71 -4.19 -19.80
N ASP A 54 -10.55 -4.55 -20.76
CA ASP A 54 -10.91 -5.94 -21.05
C ASP A 54 -9.73 -6.71 -21.68
N ASP A 55 -8.81 -6.02 -22.37
CA ASP A 55 -7.60 -6.63 -22.93
C ASP A 55 -6.55 -6.89 -21.83
N PRO A 56 -6.28 -8.17 -21.50
CA PRO A 56 -5.28 -8.53 -20.49
C PRO A 56 -3.87 -8.11 -20.88
N TYR A 57 -3.55 -8.07 -22.19
CA TYR A 57 -2.22 -7.69 -22.67
C TYR A 57 -1.96 -6.20 -22.44
N CYS A 58 -2.88 -5.31 -22.83
CA CYS A 58 -2.72 -3.89 -22.54
C CYS A 58 -2.69 -3.60 -21.02
N ARG A 59 -3.53 -4.29 -20.24
CA ARG A 59 -3.61 -4.09 -18.78
C ARG A 59 -2.27 -4.38 -18.08
N ILE A 60 -1.49 -5.35 -18.56
CA ILE A 60 -0.22 -5.73 -17.93
C ILE A 60 0.79 -4.57 -17.92
N PHE A 61 0.79 -3.72 -18.96
CA PHE A 61 1.73 -2.60 -19.06
C PHE A 61 1.41 -1.50 -18.03
N PHE A 62 0.12 -1.25 -17.79
CA PHE A 62 -0.30 -0.33 -16.73
C PHE A 62 0.05 -0.87 -15.34
N LEU A 63 -0.23 -2.15 -15.09
CA LEU A 63 0.15 -2.79 -13.82
C LEU A 63 1.66 -2.74 -13.61
N TYR A 64 2.45 -3.05 -14.65
CA TYR A 64 3.90 -2.97 -14.61
C TYR A 64 4.39 -1.55 -14.29
N ALA A 65 3.84 -0.51 -14.93
CA ALA A 65 4.18 0.88 -14.66
C ALA A 65 3.94 1.27 -13.20
N VAL A 66 2.86 0.77 -12.57
CA VAL A 66 2.59 1.01 -11.14
C VAL A 66 3.56 0.23 -10.27
N VAL A 67 3.80 -1.04 -10.56
CA VAL A 67 4.70 -1.91 -9.80
C VAL A 67 6.11 -1.32 -9.75
N VAL A 68 6.69 -0.95 -10.89
CA VAL A 68 8.08 -0.43 -10.93
C VAL A 68 8.24 0.95 -10.28
N ASN A 69 7.15 1.72 -10.18
CA ASN A 69 7.12 3.04 -9.53
C ASN A 69 6.45 3.02 -8.15
N ALA A 70 6.26 1.84 -7.55
CA ALA A 70 5.50 1.70 -6.30
C ALA A 70 6.06 2.57 -5.16
N LEU A 71 7.38 2.66 -5.03
CA LEU A 71 8.04 3.43 -3.97
C LEU A 71 7.75 4.93 -4.07
N PRO A 72 8.11 5.65 -5.14
CA PRO A 72 7.80 7.08 -5.25
C PRO A 72 6.30 7.35 -5.18
N PHE A 73 5.45 6.47 -5.73
CA PHE A 73 4.00 6.63 -5.63
C PHE A 73 3.48 6.50 -4.20
N SER A 74 4.06 5.61 -3.39
CA SER A 74 3.66 5.43 -1.99
C SER A 74 3.92 6.66 -1.13
N TYR A 75 4.89 7.50 -1.49
CA TYR A 75 5.13 8.81 -0.85
C TYR A 75 4.26 9.94 -1.43
N HIS A 76 3.61 9.74 -2.57
CA HIS A 76 2.94 10.82 -3.30
C HIS A 76 1.48 10.97 -2.90
N ALA A 77 1.00 12.22 -2.81
CA ALA A 77 -0.37 12.57 -2.40
C ALA A 77 -1.48 11.99 -3.30
N TYR A 78 -1.18 11.77 -4.58
CA TYR A 78 -2.08 11.13 -5.54
C TYR A 78 -1.62 9.73 -5.98
N GLY A 79 -0.30 9.50 -6.01
CA GLY A 79 0.26 8.24 -6.49
C GLY A 79 -0.10 7.06 -5.60
N ASN A 80 -0.25 7.31 -4.29
CA ASN A 80 -0.63 6.29 -3.32
C ASN A 80 -2.00 5.66 -3.68
N PHE A 81 -2.93 6.41 -4.26
CA PHE A 81 -4.23 5.87 -4.66
C PHE A 81 -4.11 4.88 -5.82
N VAL A 82 -3.09 5.02 -6.67
CA VAL A 82 -2.84 4.09 -7.77
C VAL A 82 -2.24 2.78 -7.24
N VAL A 83 -1.31 2.87 -6.29
CA VAL A 83 -0.73 1.68 -5.63
C VAL A 83 -1.81 0.93 -4.84
N GLN A 84 -2.62 1.65 -4.05
CA GLN A 84 -3.75 1.05 -3.33
C GLN A 84 -4.73 0.35 -4.29
N HIS A 85 -5.05 1.00 -5.42
CA HIS A 85 -5.93 0.42 -6.42
C HIS A 85 -5.39 -0.89 -6.99
N VAL A 86 -4.09 -0.97 -7.29
CA VAL A 86 -3.47 -2.22 -7.77
C VAL A 86 -3.48 -3.30 -6.69
N LEU A 87 -3.23 -2.95 -5.43
CA LEU A 87 -3.33 -3.91 -4.31
C LEU A 87 -4.77 -4.42 -4.12
N ASP A 88 -5.77 -3.57 -4.31
CA ASP A 88 -7.20 -3.92 -4.20
C ASP A 88 -7.69 -4.86 -5.31
N LEU A 89 -6.93 -5.00 -6.41
CA LEU A 89 -7.22 -6.02 -7.42
C LEU A 89 -6.97 -7.45 -6.91
N ASN A 90 -6.27 -7.62 -5.79
CA ASN A 90 -5.90 -8.91 -5.21
C ASN A 90 -5.10 -9.83 -6.18
N ASP A 91 -4.37 -9.23 -7.12
CA ASP A 91 -3.42 -9.95 -7.97
C ASP A 91 -2.15 -10.26 -7.18
N LEU A 92 -1.98 -11.54 -6.80
CA LEU A 92 -0.88 -11.98 -5.94
C LEU A 92 0.50 -11.67 -6.52
N GLN A 93 0.65 -11.65 -7.84
CA GLN A 93 1.92 -11.37 -8.49
C GLN A 93 2.27 -9.88 -8.38
N CYS A 94 1.30 -8.98 -8.62
CA CYS A 94 1.45 -7.54 -8.42
C CYS A 94 1.71 -7.22 -6.95
N THR A 95 0.93 -7.78 -6.03
CA THR A 95 1.12 -7.58 -4.58
C THR A 95 2.51 -8.00 -4.14
N ARG A 96 2.98 -9.17 -4.58
CA ARG A 96 4.34 -9.65 -4.30
C ARG A 96 5.40 -8.68 -4.85
N ASN A 97 5.27 -8.27 -6.11
CA ASN A 97 6.26 -7.40 -6.74
C ASN A 97 6.29 -6.00 -6.09
N ILE A 98 5.13 -5.46 -5.69
CA ILE A 98 5.04 -4.22 -4.92
C ILE A 98 5.74 -4.40 -3.57
N ALA A 99 5.45 -5.47 -2.82
CA ALA A 99 6.12 -5.73 -1.54
C ALA A 99 7.65 -5.84 -1.69
N VAL A 100 8.14 -6.50 -2.75
CA VAL A 100 9.57 -6.59 -3.07
C VAL A 100 10.16 -5.20 -3.35
N ASN A 101 9.47 -4.37 -4.14
CA ASN A 101 9.95 -3.02 -4.47
C ASN A 101 9.93 -2.05 -3.28
N LEU A 102 9.08 -2.30 -2.27
CA LEU A 102 9.02 -1.49 -1.05
C LEU A 102 9.93 -2.03 0.07
N ARG A 103 10.59 -3.18 -0.15
CA ARG A 103 11.51 -3.76 0.82
C ARG A 103 12.66 -2.81 1.13
N GLY A 104 12.96 -2.63 2.41
CA GLY A 104 13.93 -1.67 2.94
C GLY A 104 13.34 -0.30 3.25
N HIS A 105 12.08 -0.06 2.89
CA HIS A 105 11.39 1.22 3.07
C HIS A 105 10.11 1.10 3.90
N CYS A 106 9.72 -0.10 4.35
CA CYS A 106 8.43 -0.30 5.03
C CYS A 106 8.31 0.52 6.32
N VAL A 107 9.40 0.61 7.08
CA VAL A 107 9.46 1.38 8.33
C VAL A 107 9.28 2.89 8.05
N GLU A 108 10.00 3.44 7.07
CA GLU A 108 9.89 4.86 6.73
C GLU A 108 8.50 5.19 6.18
N LEU A 109 7.96 4.34 5.30
CA LEU A 109 6.62 4.50 4.77
C LEU A 109 5.55 4.44 5.87
N SER A 110 5.77 3.66 6.93
CA SER A 110 4.86 3.61 8.08
C SER A 110 4.83 4.91 8.90
N PHE A 111 5.88 5.74 8.82
CA PHE A 111 5.89 7.08 9.42
C PHE A 111 5.17 8.12 8.56
N GLU A 112 4.93 7.82 7.28
CA GLU A 112 4.35 8.74 6.33
C GLU A 112 2.82 8.61 6.23
N ARG A 113 2.16 9.75 6.02
CA ARG A 113 0.70 9.80 5.84
C ARG A 113 0.21 8.89 4.72
N TYR A 114 0.87 8.95 3.57
CA TYR A 114 0.45 8.21 2.37
C TYR A 114 1.00 6.78 2.38
N GLY A 115 2.24 6.62 2.85
CA GLY A 115 2.91 5.33 2.95
C GLY A 115 2.21 4.38 3.91
N SER A 116 1.66 4.87 5.02
CA SER A 116 0.99 4.03 6.01
C SER A 116 -0.20 3.27 5.42
N TYR A 117 -0.97 3.88 4.52
CA TYR A 117 -2.06 3.20 3.83
C TYR A 117 -1.57 2.04 2.96
N ILE A 118 -0.42 2.19 2.31
CA ILE A 118 0.19 1.12 1.51
C ILE A 118 0.67 0.00 2.41
N MET A 119 1.31 0.33 3.54
CA MET A 119 1.76 -0.68 4.50
C MET A 119 0.58 -1.46 5.08
N GLU A 120 -0.52 -0.77 5.41
CA GLU A 120 -1.74 -1.44 5.82
C GLU A 120 -2.27 -2.39 4.75
N LYS A 121 -2.30 -2.01 3.47
CA LYS A 121 -2.73 -2.90 2.37
C LYS A 121 -1.81 -4.10 2.19
N LEU A 122 -0.49 -3.92 2.30
CA LEU A 122 0.45 -5.03 2.24
C LEU A 122 0.31 -6.01 3.42
N LEU A 123 -0.32 -5.62 4.53
CA LEU A 123 -0.62 -6.54 5.62
C LEU A 123 -1.82 -7.46 5.33
N ASP A 124 -2.58 -7.25 4.25
CA ASP A 124 -3.78 -8.03 3.93
C ASP A 124 -3.50 -9.40 3.28
N THR A 125 -2.28 -9.64 2.77
CA THR A 125 -1.88 -10.95 2.21
C THR A 125 -0.68 -11.50 2.93
N LYS A 126 -0.60 -12.83 3.08
CA LYS A 126 0.45 -13.49 3.88
C LYS A 126 1.85 -13.17 3.33
N GLU A 127 2.01 -13.24 2.01
CA GLU A 127 3.30 -13.03 1.34
C GLU A 127 3.83 -11.62 1.54
N SER A 128 2.98 -10.60 1.39
CA SER A 128 3.40 -9.20 1.59
C SER A 128 3.48 -8.81 3.07
N MET A 129 2.65 -9.42 3.94
CA MET A 129 2.65 -9.16 5.37
C MET A 129 3.99 -9.50 6.00
N VAL A 130 4.58 -10.66 5.63
CA VAL A 130 5.89 -11.08 6.10
C VAL A 130 6.95 -10.01 5.82
N VAL A 131 6.95 -9.40 4.62
CA VAL A 131 7.92 -8.36 4.26
C VAL A 131 7.81 -7.15 5.20
N VAL A 132 6.59 -6.66 5.43
CA VAL A 132 6.35 -5.51 6.30
C VAL A 132 6.76 -5.82 7.74
N VAL A 133 6.29 -6.95 8.29
CA VAL A 133 6.50 -7.28 9.71
C VAL A 133 7.97 -7.60 10.00
N GLU A 134 8.68 -8.30 9.11
CA GLU A 134 10.11 -8.54 9.30
C GLU A 134 10.92 -7.25 9.36
N GLU A 135 10.53 -6.20 8.63
CA GLU A 135 11.19 -4.89 8.72
C GLU A 135 10.82 -4.14 10.00
N LEU A 136 9.56 -4.23 10.44
CA LEU A 136 9.15 -3.67 11.74
C LEU A 136 9.94 -4.30 12.90
N LEU A 137 10.20 -5.61 12.86
CA LEU A 137 10.98 -6.32 13.88
C LEU A 137 12.49 -6.04 13.82
N LYS A 138 13.00 -5.57 12.67
CA LYS A 138 14.39 -5.14 12.50
C LYS A 138 14.63 -3.69 12.93
N CYS A 139 13.59 -2.99 13.39
CA CYS A 139 13.74 -1.65 13.95
C CYS A 139 14.70 -1.67 15.14
N GLU A 140 15.74 -0.84 15.09
CA GLU A 140 16.63 -0.62 16.22
C GLU A 140 16.02 0.37 17.22
N GLY A 141 16.41 0.21 18.50
CA GLY A 141 16.01 1.13 19.57
C GLY A 141 14.50 1.18 19.81
N ASP A 142 13.97 2.38 19.99
CA ASP A 142 12.55 2.64 20.27
C ASP A 142 11.72 2.89 19.00
N ARG A 143 12.27 2.66 17.80
CA ARG A 143 11.66 3.08 16.54
C ARG A 143 10.29 2.44 16.29
N LEU A 144 10.13 1.16 16.62
CA LEU A 144 8.83 0.48 16.55
C LEU A 144 7.81 1.07 17.55
N VAL A 145 8.26 1.45 18.75
CA VAL A 145 7.43 2.11 19.76
C VAL A 145 7.00 3.50 19.29
N ARG A 146 7.91 4.23 18.63
CA ARG A 146 7.61 5.53 18.01
C ARG A 146 6.58 5.40 16.89
N LEU A 147 6.65 4.36 16.06
CA LEU A 147 5.60 4.05 15.08
C LEU A 147 4.27 3.79 15.78
N ALA A 148 4.26 2.92 16.79
CA ALA A 148 3.06 2.56 17.54
C ALA A 148 2.37 3.76 18.22
N ARG A 149 3.13 4.82 18.54
CA ARG A 149 2.63 6.07 19.13
C ARG A 149 2.36 7.18 18.10
N GLY A 150 2.79 6.99 16.85
CA GLY A 150 2.70 7.99 15.80
C GLY A 150 1.28 8.17 15.26
N THR A 151 1.04 9.24 14.50
CA THR A 151 -0.28 9.53 13.92
C THR A 151 -0.71 8.56 12.82
N TYR A 152 0.26 7.91 12.16
CA TYR A 152 0.03 7.01 11.01
C TYR A 152 0.49 5.59 11.34
N GLY A 153 1.72 5.44 11.84
CA GLY A 153 2.32 4.15 12.17
C GLY A 153 1.53 3.33 13.19
N ASN A 154 0.72 3.95 14.04
CA ASN A 154 -0.11 3.22 15.00
C ASN A 154 -1.09 2.24 14.31
N PHE A 155 -1.66 2.65 13.16
CA PHE A 155 -2.59 1.82 12.40
C PHE A 155 -1.87 0.63 11.77
N VAL A 156 -0.66 0.87 11.24
CA VAL A 156 0.20 -0.19 10.68
C VAL A 156 0.58 -1.21 11.75
N VAL A 157 1.08 -0.76 12.91
CA VAL A 157 1.50 -1.66 13.99
C VAL A 157 0.31 -2.41 14.58
N TYR A 158 -0.82 -1.75 14.78
CA TYR A 158 -2.03 -2.40 15.27
C TYR A 158 -2.55 -3.45 14.29
N LYS A 159 -2.57 -3.14 12.99
CA LYS A 159 -2.96 -4.10 11.95
C LYS A 159 -1.99 -5.26 11.90
N ALA A 160 -0.67 -5.02 11.97
CA ALA A 160 0.36 -6.04 11.99
C ALA A 160 0.17 -7.04 13.15
N LEU A 161 -0.10 -6.53 14.36
CA LEU A 161 -0.43 -7.36 15.52
C LEU A 161 -1.67 -8.24 15.27
N ARG A 162 -2.74 -7.68 14.70
CA ARG A 162 -3.97 -8.43 14.43
C ARG A 162 -3.79 -9.52 13.38
N VAL A 163 -3.14 -9.21 12.26
CA VAL A 163 -2.98 -10.17 11.16
C VAL A 163 -1.99 -11.27 11.53
N THR A 164 -0.91 -10.95 12.26
CA THR A 164 0.03 -11.96 12.76
C THR A 164 -0.59 -12.84 13.84
N GLN A 165 -1.50 -12.30 14.67
CA GLN A 165 -2.28 -13.12 15.61
C GLN A 165 -3.19 -14.11 14.88
N ALA A 166 -3.87 -13.67 13.81
CA ALA A 166 -4.72 -14.54 13.00
C ALA A 166 -3.90 -15.66 12.31
N GLU A 167 -2.63 -15.39 12.00
CA GLU A 167 -1.70 -16.30 11.34
C GLU A 167 -0.72 -17.00 12.31
N ILE A 168 -0.99 -16.95 13.62
CA ILE A 168 -0.08 -17.45 14.67
C ILE A 168 0.25 -18.94 14.50
N ALA A 169 -0.64 -19.73 13.89
CA ALA A 169 -0.39 -21.15 13.62
C ALA A 169 0.75 -21.40 12.60
N THR A 170 1.12 -20.38 11.81
CA THR A 170 2.12 -20.50 10.73
C THR A 170 3.38 -19.70 10.98
N ARG A 171 3.26 -18.53 11.63
CA ARG A 171 4.36 -17.57 11.87
C ARG A 171 4.21 -16.94 13.25
N ASP A 172 4.23 -17.78 14.30
CA ASP A 172 4.18 -17.32 15.69
C ASP A 172 5.36 -16.42 16.05
N ASP A 173 6.53 -16.63 15.43
CA ASP A 173 7.72 -15.80 15.52
C ASP A 173 7.43 -14.32 15.25
N LEU A 174 6.62 -14.03 14.23
CA LEU A 174 6.28 -12.65 13.86
C LEU A 174 5.35 -12.01 14.89
N PHE A 175 4.33 -12.75 15.33
CA PHE A 175 3.38 -12.27 16.33
C PHE A 175 4.08 -12.00 17.67
N TRP A 176 4.79 -13.00 18.21
CA TRP A 176 5.48 -12.86 19.48
C TRP A 176 6.65 -11.89 19.41
N GLY A 177 7.31 -11.75 18.26
CA GLY A 177 8.30 -10.70 18.04
C GLY A 177 7.73 -9.30 18.29
N LEU A 178 6.54 -9.01 17.72
CA LEU A 178 5.90 -7.69 17.88
C LEU A 178 5.45 -7.49 19.33
N VAL A 179 4.81 -8.51 19.93
CA VAL A 179 4.35 -8.46 21.32
C VAL A 179 5.51 -8.22 22.28
N ASN A 180 6.59 -9.01 22.17
CA ASN A 180 7.74 -8.91 23.07
C ASN A 180 8.48 -7.57 22.93
N THR A 181 8.48 -6.98 21.73
CA THR A 181 9.08 -5.66 21.51
C THR A 181 8.22 -4.53 22.10
N LEU A 182 6.90 -4.63 22.01
CA LEU A 182 5.98 -3.55 22.41
C LEU A 182 5.53 -3.64 23.88
N LYS A 183 5.39 -4.83 24.45
CA LYS A 183 4.87 -5.07 25.82
C LYS A 183 5.69 -4.33 26.90
N PRO A 184 7.03 -4.23 26.84
CA PRO A 184 7.81 -3.44 27.79
C PRO A 184 7.47 -1.94 27.79
N PHE A 185 6.92 -1.43 26.69
CA PHE A 185 6.57 -0.02 26.51
C PHE A 185 5.06 0.24 26.58
N ARG A 186 4.28 -0.74 27.07
CA ARG A 186 2.81 -0.70 27.13
C ARG A 186 2.27 0.62 27.68
N ASP A 187 2.87 1.17 28.72
CA ASP A 187 2.41 2.42 29.36
C ASP A 187 2.59 3.67 28.48
N LEU A 188 3.46 3.61 27.46
CA LEU A 188 3.67 4.69 26.51
C LEU A 188 2.70 4.67 25.32
N LEU A 189 1.98 3.55 25.11
CA LEU A 189 1.14 3.31 23.93
C LEU A 189 -0.30 3.85 24.08
N GLY A 190 -0.56 4.58 25.17
CA GLY A 190 -1.81 5.29 25.42
C GLY A 190 -2.95 4.39 25.91
N ALA A 191 -3.74 4.91 26.86
CA ALA A 191 -4.94 4.25 27.38
C ALA A 191 -6.20 4.97 26.85
N SER A 192 -7.13 4.21 26.27
CA SER A 192 -8.52 4.59 25.92
C SER A 192 -8.75 5.21 24.54
N TYR A 193 -9.15 4.38 23.57
CA TYR A 193 -10.54 4.07 23.18
C TYR A 193 -10.55 2.60 22.70
N SER A 194 -11.71 1.98 22.48
CA SER A 194 -12.00 0.53 22.27
C SER A 194 -11.07 -0.34 21.39
N TYR A 195 -10.07 0.23 20.70
CA TYR A 195 -9.15 -0.46 19.79
C TYR A 195 -7.73 0.15 19.81
N THR A 196 -7.04 0.19 20.95
CA THR A 196 -5.61 0.61 21.01
C THR A 196 -4.65 -0.57 21.05
N ILE A 197 -3.39 -0.32 20.66
CA ILE A 197 -2.28 -1.29 20.79
C ILE A 197 -2.11 -1.71 22.25
N ALA A 198 -2.19 -0.79 23.21
CA ALA A 198 -2.09 -1.12 24.64
C ALA A 198 -3.19 -2.12 25.08
N ALA A 199 -4.45 -1.86 24.70
CA ALA A 199 -5.55 -2.76 25.02
C ALA A 199 -5.40 -4.14 24.35
N PHE A 200 -4.85 -4.17 23.12
CA PHE A 200 -4.52 -5.42 22.46
C PHE A 200 -3.46 -6.20 23.24
N LEU A 201 -2.38 -5.55 23.66
CA LEU A 201 -1.31 -6.19 24.44
C LEU A 201 -1.78 -6.70 25.81
N ASP A 202 -2.68 -5.96 26.47
CA ASP A 202 -3.26 -6.35 27.76
C ASP A 202 -4.13 -7.61 27.66
N SER A 203 -4.71 -7.87 26.48
CA SER A 203 -5.51 -9.08 26.23
C SER A 203 -4.68 -10.36 26.04
N ILE A 204 -3.36 -10.24 25.90
CA ILE A 204 -2.46 -11.35 25.64
C ILE A 204 -1.92 -11.89 26.96
N HIS A 205 -2.39 -13.09 27.33
CA HIS A 205 -1.92 -13.87 28.48
C HIS A 205 -0.53 -14.46 28.25
#